data_AF-A0A0A9WCU5-F1
#
_entry.id   AF-A0A0A9WCU5-F1
#
_cell.length_a   1.000
_cell.length_b   1.000
_cell.length_c   1.000
_cell.angle_alpha   90.00
_cell.angle_beta   90.00
_cell.angle_gamma   90.00
#
_symmetry.space_group_name_H-M   'P 1'
#
loop_
_entity.id
_entity.type
_entity.pdbx_description
1 polymer ?
#
loop_
_entity_poly.entity_id
_entity_poly.type
_entity_poly.pdbx_seq_one_letter_code
_entity_poly.pdbx_strand_id
1 'polypeptide(L)'
;MIATIALFNQHRKVPTVVMTHDYDLYQLVDNTNKSYHYDIRTRRLVSERAVMERMGVRPKLVRDYKALAGDASDNIPGVKGIGKVRAQQLLEKYGNLEGVLTRGVKGQTGRVGELLREGTESALLSRQLVEFRICPKLIKTCETFLKA
;
A
#
# COMPACT_ATOMS: atom_id res chain seq x y z
N MET A 1 13.97 -3.79 -4.37
CA MET A 1 14.56 -3.48 -5.69
C MET A 1 13.54 -2.83 -6.62
N ILE A 2 12.46 -3.53 -7.00
CA ILE A 2 11.43 -3.03 -7.93
C ILE A 2 10.86 -1.68 -7.46
N ALA A 3 10.42 -1.59 -6.20
CA ALA A 3 9.89 -0.36 -5.64
C ALA A 3 10.87 0.82 -5.73
N THR A 4 12.16 0.60 -5.41
CA THR A 4 13.20 1.62 -5.54
C THR A 4 13.29 2.18 -6.96
N ILE A 5 13.33 1.32 -7.97
CA ILE A 5 13.46 1.72 -9.38
C ILE A 5 12.19 2.43 -9.84
N ALA A 6 11.01 1.87 -9.52
CA ALA A 6 9.73 2.45 -9.91
C ALA A 6 9.54 3.86 -9.32
N LEU A 7 9.82 4.03 -8.02
CA LEU A 7 9.71 5.34 -7.35
C LEU A 7 10.76 6.34 -7.87
N PHE A 8 11.98 5.88 -8.16
CA PHE A 8 13.00 6.70 -8.79
C PHE A 8 12.54 7.23 -10.16
N ASN A 9 11.96 6.36 -11.00
CA ASN A 9 11.43 6.75 -12.30
C ASN A 9 10.22 7.69 -12.18
N GLN A 10 9.32 7.45 -11.22
CA GLN A 10 8.19 8.35 -10.95
C GLN A 10 8.66 9.76 -10.61
N HIS A 11 9.65 9.91 -9.74
CA HIS A 11 10.22 11.22 -9.40
C HIS A 11 10.82 11.94 -10.63
N ARG A 12 11.36 11.17 -11.58
CA ARG A 12 11.88 11.69 -12.86
C ARG A 12 10.83 11.78 -13.97
N LYS A 13 9.56 11.46 -13.67
CA LYS A 13 8.45 11.43 -14.64
C LYS A 13 8.70 10.51 -15.84
N VAL A 14 9.47 9.43 -15.63
CA VAL A 14 9.71 8.39 -16.63
C VAL A 14 8.56 7.38 -16.54
N PRO A 15 7.76 7.20 -17.61
CA PRO A 15 6.68 6.22 -17.63
C PRO A 15 7.19 4.83 -17.27
N THR A 16 6.52 4.16 -16.33
CA THR A 16 7.00 2.88 -15.79
C THR A 16 5.86 1.88 -15.72
N VAL A 17 6.10 0.66 -16.21
CA VAL A 17 5.16 -0.46 -16.08
C VAL A 17 5.83 -1.55 -15.25
N VAL A 18 5.22 -1.88 -14.12
CA VAL A 18 5.65 -2.99 -13.26
C VAL A 18 4.85 -4.23 -13.64
N MET A 19 5.50 -5.20 -14.27
CA MET A 19 4.87 -6.44 -14.71
C MET A 19 5.09 -7.55 -13.69
N THR A 20 4.03 -7.95 -12.98
CA THR A 20 4.09 -8.92 -11.87
C THR A 20 2.68 -9.42 -11.52
N HIS A 21 2.59 -10.52 -10.76
CA HIS A 21 1.34 -10.98 -10.15
C HIS A 21 1.15 -10.50 -8.71
N ASP A 22 2.18 -9.88 -8.16
CA ASP A 22 2.18 -9.40 -6.79
C ASP A 22 1.35 -8.12 -6.67
N TYR A 23 0.21 -8.21 -5.96
CA TYR A 23 -0.70 -7.08 -5.77
C TYR A 23 -0.21 -6.09 -4.71
N ASP A 24 0.86 -6.39 -3.99
CA ASP A 24 1.48 -5.47 -3.05
C ASP A 24 2.09 -4.30 -3.82
N LEU A 25 2.55 -4.58 -5.03
CA LEU A 25 3.07 -3.60 -5.97
C LEU A 25 1.99 -2.70 -6.57
N TYR A 26 0.71 -2.92 -6.26
CA TYR A 26 -0.33 -1.91 -6.54
C TYR A 26 -0.08 -0.59 -5.80
N GLN A 27 0.67 -0.61 -4.70
CA GLN A 27 1.15 0.60 -4.02
C GLN A 27 1.96 1.54 -4.95
N LEU A 28 2.54 1.01 -6.03
CA LEU A 28 3.33 1.78 -7.01
C LEU A 28 2.48 2.37 -8.15
N VAL A 29 1.19 2.05 -8.24
CA VAL A 29 0.35 2.61 -9.31
C VAL A 29 0.09 4.10 -9.04
N ASP A 30 0.47 4.94 -9.99
CA ASP A 30 0.30 6.39 -9.97
C ASP A 30 0.04 6.89 -11.39
N ASN A 31 -1.22 7.23 -11.68
CA ASN A 31 -1.62 7.68 -13.02
C ASN A 31 -0.96 9.03 -13.37
N THR A 32 -0.71 9.89 -12.38
CA THR A 32 -0.13 11.22 -12.58
C THR A 32 1.32 11.10 -13.07
N ASN A 33 2.06 10.16 -12.48
CA ASN A 33 3.45 9.89 -12.85
C ASN A 33 3.60 8.79 -13.92
N LYS A 34 2.50 8.41 -14.60
CA LYS A 34 2.46 7.37 -15.64
C LYS A 34 3.10 6.05 -15.18
N SER A 35 2.81 5.67 -13.94
CA SER A 35 3.26 4.42 -13.34
C SER A 35 2.11 3.46 -13.21
N TYR A 36 2.25 2.30 -13.85
CA TYR A 36 1.18 1.31 -13.97
C TYR A 36 1.68 -0.06 -13.54
N HIS A 37 0.73 -0.92 -13.20
CA HIS A 37 0.99 -2.35 -13.04
C HIS A 37 0.45 -3.09 -14.26
N TYR A 38 1.10 -4.18 -14.68
CA TYR A 38 0.61 -5.03 -15.76
C TYR A 38 0.36 -6.45 -15.26
N ASP A 39 -0.90 -6.87 -15.26
CA ASP A 39 -1.31 -8.21 -14.86
C ASP A 39 -1.21 -9.15 -16.07
N ILE A 40 -0.23 -10.05 -16.04
CA ILE A 40 0.05 -10.98 -17.15
C ILE A 40 -1.11 -11.97 -17.38
N ARG A 41 -1.88 -12.33 -16.34
CA ARG A 41 -2.99 -13.30 -16.48
C ARG A 41 -4.14 -12.70 -17.25
N THR A 42 -4.49 -11.45 -16.92
CA THR A 42 -5.58 -10.75 -17.60
C THR A 42 -5.11 -10.01 -18.86
N ARG A 43 -3.79 -9.89 -19.06
CA ARG A 43 -3.14 -9.12 -20.14
C ARG A 43 -3.63 -7.67 -20.15
N ARG A 44 -3.77 -7.07 -18.96
CA ARG A 44 -4.31 -5.73 -18.77
C ARG A 44 -3.36 -4.84 -17.99
N LEU A 45 -3.31 -3.58 -18.43
CA LEU A 45 -2.73 -2.50 -17.66
C LEU A 45 -3.70 -2.12 -16.53
N VAL A 46 -3.19 -2.06 -15.30
CA VAL A 46 -3.92 -1.75 -14.09
C VAL A 46 -3.69 -0.28 -13.76
N SER A 47 -4.77 0.50 -13.80
CA SER A 47 -4.82 1.91 -13.40
C SER A 47 -5.23 2.06 -11.93
N GLU A 48 -5.14 3.27 -11.37
CA GLU A 48 -5.62 3.54 -10.01
C GLU A 48 -7.08 3.12 -9.79
N ARG A 49 -7.94 3.30 -10.81
CA ARG A 49 -9.34 2.86 -10.76
C ARG A 49 -9.46 1.35 -10.61
N ALA A 50 -8.69 0.59 -11.40
CA ALA A 50 -8.69 -0.87 -11.31
C ALA A 50 -8.14 -1.36 -9.96
N VAL A 51 -7.16 -0.66 -9.38
CA VAL A 51 -6.71 -0.94 -8.00
C VAL A 51 -7.84 -0.70 -7.01
N MET A 52 -8.57 0.42 -7.13
CA MET A 52 -9.69 0.73 -6.23
C MET A 52 -10.83 -0.28 -6.36
N GLU A 53 -11.20 -0.70 -7.57
CA GLU A 53 -12.21 -1.75 -7.80
C GLU A 53 -11.82 -3.09 -7.17
N ARG A 54 -10.52 -3.41 -7.17
CA ARG A 54 -10.01 -4.68 -6.66
C ARG A 54 -9.74 -4.70 -5.16
N MET A 55 -9.11 -3.64 -4.65
CA MET A 55 -8.66 -3.55 -3.26
C MET A 55 -9.64 -2.78 -2.37
N GLY A 56 -10.58 -2.05 -2.96
CA GLY A 56 -11.50 -1.12 -2.29
C GLY A 56 -10.81 0.10 -1.68
N VAL A 57 -9.53 0.33 -1.98
CA VAL A 57 -8.75 1.49 -1.55
C VAL A 57 -7.89 2.00 -2.70
N ARG A 58 -7.53 3.28 -2.66
CA ARG A 58 -6.59 3.88 -3.62
C ARG A 58 -5.19 3.24 -3.47
N PRO A 59 -4.35 3.21 -4.52
CA PRO A 59 -2.97 2.71 -4.46
C PRO A 59 -2.17 3.17 -3.23
N LYS A 60 -2.23 4.46 -2.93
CA LYS A 60 -1.54 5.09 -1.79
C LYS A 60 -1.98 4.57 -0.42
N LEU A 61 -3.13 3.92 -0.34
CA LEU A 61 -3.70 3.36 0.88
C LEU A 61 -3.62 1.83 0.93
N VAL A 62 -3.09 1.16 -0.10
CA VAL A 62 -2.95 -0.31 -0.10
C VAL A 62 -2.11 -0.79 1.09
N ARG A 63 -1.02 -0.07 1.40
CA ARG A 63 -0.18 -0.32 2.58
C ARG A 63 -0.99 -0.26 3.87
N ASP A 64 -1.72 0.83 4.05
CA ASP A 64 -2.48 1.13 5.26
C ASP A 64 -3.66 0.16 5.42
N TYR A 65 -4.25 -0.24 4.30
CA TYR A 65 -5.27 -1.28 4.24
C TYR A 65 -4.74 -2.62 4.72
N LYS A 66 -3.58 -3.07 4.22
CA LYS A 66 -2.95 -4.31 4.70
C LYS A 66 -2.51 -4.21 6.15
N ALA A 67 -2.05 -3.05 6.59
CA ALA A 67 -1.68 -2.83 7.98
C ALA A 67 -2.87 -2.98 8.95
N LEU A 68 -4.11 -2.72 8.49
CA LEU A 68 -5.32 -2.93 9.28
C LEU A 68 -5.94 -4.32 9.08
N ALA A 69 -6.11 -4.73 7.82
CA ALA A 69 -6.82 -5.95 7.46
C ALA A 69 -5.98 -7.23 7.66
N GLY A 70 -4.66 -7.08 7.74
CA GLY A 70 -3.72 -8.19 7.66
C GLY A 70 -3.64 -8.79 6.26
N ASP A 71 -2.74 -9.75 6.13
CA ASP A 71 -2.58 -10.58 4.94
C ASP A 71 -2.06 -11.97 5.34
N ALA A 72 -2.93 -12.97 5.27
CA ALA A 72 -2.61 -14.32 5.69
C ALA A 72 -1.57 -15.00 4.78
N SER A 73 -1.47 -14.65 3.48
CA SER A 73 -0.47 -15.27 2.61
C SER A 73 0.96 -14.86 2.97
N ASP A 74 1.11 -13.63 3.48
CA ASP A 74 2.40 -13.04 3.84
C ASP A 74 2.63 -12.97 5.36
N ASN A 75 1.79 -13.64 6.15
CA ASN A 75 1.82 -13.62 7.62
C ASN A 75 1.78 -12.19 8.21
N ILE A 76 1.09 -11.27 7.56
CA ILE A 76 0.86 -9.92 8.06
C ILE A 76 -0.33 -9.96 9.03
N PRO A 77 -0.12 -9.68 10.32
CA PRO A 77 -1.15 -9.93 11.33
C PRO A 77 -2.34 -8.96 11.24
N GLY A 78 -2.10 -7.69 10.90
CA GLY A 78 -3.10 -6.64 10.93
C GLY A 78 -3.69 -6.40 12.33
N VAL A 79 -4.88 -5.83 12.39
CA VAL A 79 -5.67 -5.76 13.64
C VAL A 79 -6.61 -6.94 13.69
N LYS A 80 -6.41 -7.86 14.63
CA LYS A 80 -7.26 -9.04 14.81
C LYS A 80 -8.74 -8.65 14.91
N GLY A 81 -9.59 -9.16 14.01
CA GLY A 81 -11.03 -8.84 13.97
C GLY A 81 -11.41 -7.64 13.10
N ILE A 82 -10.43 -6.92 12.54
CA ILE A 82 -10.63 -5.94 11.47
C ILE A 82 -10.26 -6.63 10.15
N GLY A 83 -11.26 -7.03 9.38
CA GLY A 83 -11.08 -7.56 8.03
C GLY A 83 -11.19 -6.48 6.95
N LYS A 84 -11.16 -6.91 5.69
CA LYS A 84 -11.16 -6.08 4.47
C LYS A 84 -12.18 -4.92 4.50
N VAL A 85 -13.45 -5.24 4.74
CA VAL A 85 -14.56 -4.27 4.72
C VAL A 85 -14.39 -3.21 5.81
N ARG A 86 -14.02 -3.61 7.03
CA ARG A 86 -13.82 -2.67 8.14
C ARG A 86 -12.59 -1.80 7.93
N ALA A 87 -11.50 -2.37 7.42
CA ALA A 87 -10.30 -1.60 7.08
C ALA A 87 -10.61 -0.51 6.04
N GLN A 88 -11.37 -0.84 4.98
CA GLN A 88 -11.83 0.12 3.99
C GLN A 88 -12.66 1.26 4.61
N GLN A 89 -13.70 0.91 5.39
CA GLN A 89 -14.55 1.90 6.07
C GLN A 89 -13.76 2.83 7.01
N LEU A 90 -12.79 2.27 7.74
CA LEU A 90 -11.94 3.04 8.64
C LEU A 90 -11.02 3.99 7.86
N LEU A 91 -10.41 3.54 6.76
CA LEU A 91 -9.56 4.38 5.93
C LEU A 91 -10.35 5.44 5.18
N GLU A 92 -11.57 5.13 4.73
CA GLU A 92 -12.47 6.12 4.15
C GLU A 92 -12.84 7.20 5.18
N LYS A 93 -13.18 6.79 6.41
CA LYS A 93 -13.57 7.70 7.48
C LYS A 93 -12.41 8.54 8.02
N TYR A 94 -11.22 7.95 8.16
CA TYR A 94 -10.09 8.58 8.85
C TYR A 94 -8.93 8.96 7.92
N GLY A 95 -9.02 8.65 6.63
CA GLY A 95 -8.08 9.02 5.58
C GLY A 95 -6.95 8.02 5.37
N ASN A 96 -6.22 7.68 6.44
CA ASN A 96 -5.03 6.82 6.38
C ASN A 96 -4.82 6.08 7.71
N LEU A 97 -3.79 5.23 7.78
CA LEU A 97 -3.53 4.44 9.00
C LEU A 97 -3.32 5.35 10.23
N GLU A 98 -2.56 6.44 10.08
CA GLU A 98 -2.31 7.38 11.18
C GLU A 98 -3.61 7.99 11.70
N GLY A 99 -4.51 8.41 10.81
CA GLY A 99 -5.84 8.89 11.16
C GLY A 99 -6.65 7.84 11.92
N VAL A 100 -6.58 6.57 11.50
CA VAL A 100 -7.26 5.47 12.20
C VAL A 100 -6.66 5.25 13.60
N LEU A 101 -5.34 5.24 13.72
CA LEU A 101 -4.64 4.99 14.99
C LEU A 101 -4.68 6.18 15.96
N THR A 102 -5.01 7.39 15.47
CA THR A 102 -5.14 8.59 16.31
C THR A 102 -6.61 8.95 16.57
N ARG A 103 -7.32 9.39 15.53
CA ARG A 103 -8.73 9.81 15.62
C ARG A 103 -9.67 8.60 15.73
N GLY A 104 -9.37 7.51 15.03
CA GLY A 104 -10.19 6.29 15.08
C GLY A 104 -10.15 5.61 16.45
N VAL A 105 -8.96 5.42 17.02
CA VAL A 105 -8.78 4.83 18.35
C VAL A 105 -9.51 5.63 19.45
N LYS A 106 -9.52 6.96 19.35
CA LYS A 106 -10.23 7.84 20.29
C LYS A 106 -11.73 7.94 20.02
N GLY A 107 -12.14 7.96 18.75
CA GLY A 107 -13.51 8.28 18.33
C GLY A 107 -14.42 7.08 18.08
N GLN A 108 -13.88 5.88 17.85
CA GLN A 108 -14.69 4.68 17.65
C GLN A 108 -15.15 4.10 18.98
N THR A 109 -16.43 3.75 19.05
CA THR A 109 -17.07 3.16 20.22
C THR A 109 -17.35 1.67 20.00
N GLY A 110 -17.74 0.99 21.08
CA GLY A 110 -18.04 -0.44 21.08
C GLY A 110 -16.87 -1.31 20.61
N ARG A 111 -17.21 -2.47 20.06
CA ARG A 111 -16.23 -3.51 19.72
C ARG A 111 -15.13 -3.03 18.76
N VAL A 112 -15.45 -2.19 17.79
CA VAL A 112 -14.46 -1.69 16.82
C VAL A 112 -13.44 -0.77 17.50
N GLY A 113 -13.89 0.08 18.45
CA GLY A 113 -13.00 0.91 19.23
C GLY A 113 -12.04 0.11 20.11
N GLU A 114 -12.55 -0.95 20.76
CA GLU A 114 -11.73 -1.89 21.54
C GLU A 114 -10.67 -2.57 20.66
N LEU A 115 -11.08 -3.11 19.50
CA LEU A 115 -10.16 -3.74 18.55
C LEU A 115 -9.03 -2.82 18.10
N LEU A 116 -9.35 -1.54 17.84
CA LEU A 116 -8.34 -0.56 17.45
C LEU A 116 -7.37 -0.25 18.60
N ARG A 117 -7.88 -0.12 19.83
CA ARG A 117 -7.04 0.10 21.02
C ARG A 117 -6.10 -1.09 21.26
N GLU A 118 -6.63 -2.31 21.25
CA GLU A 118 -5.85 -3.54 21.44
C GLU A 118 -4.89 -3.82 20.28
N GLY A 119 -5.27 -3.49 19.06
CA GLY A 119 -4.52 -3.83 17.85
C GLY A 119 -3.52 -2.79 17.36
N THR A 120 -3.35 -1.66 18.05
CA THR A 120 -2.53 -0.54 17.56
C THR A 120 -1.09 -0.95 17.27
N GLU A 121 -0.44 -1.69 18.18
CA GLU A 121 0.95 -2.16 17.96
C GLU A 121 1.06 -3.13 16.79
N SER A 122 0.09 -4.04 16.66
CA SER A 122 0.06 -5.01 15.56
C SER A 122 -0.15 -4.33 14.20
N ALA A 123 -0.96 -3.26 14.14
CA ALA A 123 -1.12 -2.46 12.94
C ALA A 123 0.18 -1.71 12.56
N LEU A 124 0.89 -1.17 13.55
CA LEU A 124 2.17 -0.49 13.32
C LEU A 124 3.24 -1.45 12.81
N LEU A 125 3.35 -2.64 13.41
CA LEU A 125 4.22 -3.72 12.94
C LEU A 125 3.85 -4.12 11.51
N SER A 126 2.56 -4.36 11.26
CA SER A 126 2.06 -4.75 9.94
C SER A 126 2.41 -3.69 8.88
N ARG A 127 2.28 -2.39 9.21
CA ARG A 127 2.73 -1.31 8.33
C ARG A 127 4.21 -1.43 7.98
N GLN A 128 5.08 -1.70 8.94
CA GLN A 128 6.52 -1.85 8.70
C GLN A 128 6.81 -3.04 7.78
N LEU A 129 6.05 -4.13 7.89
CA LEU A 129 6.23 -5.33 7.09
C LEU A 129 5.83 -5.13 5.62
N VAL A 130 4.78 -4.34 5.36
CA VAL A 130 4.28 -4.09 4.00
C VAL A 130 4.86 -2.84 3.34
N GLU A 131 5.66 -2.06 4.07
CA GLU A 131 6.30 -0.85 3.57
C GLU A 131 7.50 -1.16 2.67
N PHE A 132 7.57 -0.49 1.53
CA PHE A 132 8.70 -0.64 0.64
C PHE A 132 9.97 -0.04 1.23
N ARG A 133 11.01 -0.86 1.31
CA ARG A 133 12.35 -0.39 1.64
C ARG A 133 13.05 0.15 0.40
N ILE A 134 13.50 1.39 0.51
CA ILE A 134 14.30 2.07 -0.51
C ILE A 134 15.77 1.70 -0.34
N CYS A 135 16.45 1.44 -1.46
CA CYS A 135 17.87 1.10 -1.47
C CYS A 135 18.70 2.27 -2.04
N PRO A 136 19.43 3.04 -1.20
CA PRO A 136 20.20 4.19 -1.66
C PRO A 136 21.31 3.85 -2.66
N LYS A 137 21.94 2.67 -2.52
CA LYS A 137 22.96 2.21 -3.46
C LYS A 137 22.39 2.03 -4.87
N LEU A 138 21.18 1.49 -4.98
CA LEU A 138 20.52 1.27 -6.26
C LEU A 138 20.10 2.59 -6.91
N ILE A 139 19.67 3.58 -6.13
CA ILE A 139 19.38 4.94 -6.66
C ILE A 139 20.62 5.50 -7.36
N LYS A 140 21.79 5.45 -6.71
CA LYS A 140 23.05 5.91 -7.31
C LYS A 140 23.36 5.18 -8.62
N THR A 141 23.16 3.87 -8.66
CA THR A 141 23.34 3.08 -9.90
C THR A 141 22.40 3.54 -11.02
N CYS A 142 21.12 3.80 -10.72
CA CYS A 142 20.17 4.32 -11.70
C CYS A 142 20.57 5.70 -12.23
N GLU A 143 21.08 6.59 -11.36
CA GLU A 143 21.57 7.91 -11.77
C GLU A 143 22.78 7.82 -12.71
N THR A 144 23.71 6.91 -12.45
CA THR A 144 24.85 6.66 -13.33
C THR A 144 24.39 6.10 -14.68
N PHE A 145 23.48 5.13 -14.67
CA PHE A 145 22.98 4.50 -15.89
C PHE A 145 22.28 5.51 -16.83
N LEU A 146 21.50 6.44 -16.28
CA LEU A 146 20.79 7.44 -17.09
C LEU A 146 21.65 8.61 -17.58
N LYS A 147 22.89 8.73 -17.10
CA LYS A 147 23.86 9.74 -17.58
C LYS A 147 24.74 9.21 -18.73
N ALA A 148 24.76 7.90 -18.93
CA ALA A 148 25.42 7.23 -20.05
C ALA A 148 24.47 7.18 -21.26
#